data_AF-A0A0R2SZF9-F1
#
_entry.id   AF-A0A0R2SZF9-F1
#
_cell.length_a   1.000
_cell.length_b   1.000
_cell.length_c   1.000
_cell.angle_alpha   90.00
_cell.angle_beta   90.00
_cell.angle_gamma   90.00
#
_symmetry.space_group_name_H-M   'P 1'
#
loop_
_entity.id
_entity.type
_entity.pdbx_description
1 polymer ?
#
loop_
_entity_poly.entity_id
_entity_poly.type
_entity_poly.pdbx_seq_one_letter_code
_entity_poly.pdbx_strand_id
1 'polypeptide(L)' 'MTYYLARVEVSPEGMADLGDLELLPGMPAEVFIATGSRTLLQYLFKPFSNAMARSFIED' A
#
# COMPACT_ATOMS: atom_id res chain seq x y z
N MET A 1 -0.59 -21.22 -4.44
CA MET A 1 -0.16 -19.80 -4.36
C MET A 1 -1.22 -18.96 -5.04
N THR A 2 -1.79 -17.99 -4.34
CA THR A 2 -2.83 -17.09 -4.87
C THR A 2 -2.16 -15.82 -5.38
N TYR A 3 -2.40 -15.44 -6.63
CA TYR A 3 -1.87 -14.25 -7.25
C TYR A 3 -3.01 -13.35 -7.71
N TYR A 4 -2.74 -12.05 -7.77
CA TYR A 4 -3.67 -11.05 -8.27
C TYR A 4 -3.11 -10.44 -9.56
N LEU A 5 -3.96 -10.32 -10.58
CA LEU A 5 -3.63 -9.59 -11.80
C LEU A 5 -3.90 -8.09 -11.55
N ALA A 6 -2.91 -7.25 -11.83
CA ALA A 6 -3.05 -5.80 -11.77
C ALA A 6 -2.76 -5.19 -13.15
N ARG A 7 -3.54 -4.17 -13.53
CA ARG A 7 -3.24 -3.26 -14.63
C ARG A 7 -3.09 -1.88 -14.05
N VAL A 8 -2.03 -1.19 -14.42
CA VAL A 8 -1.69 0.14 -13.92
C VAL A 8 -1.57 1.11 -15.08
N GLU A 9 -2.00 2.33 -14.85
CA GLU A 9 -1.93 3.44 -15.79
C GLU A 9 -1.51 4.69 -15.01
N VAL A 10 -0.79 5.60 -15.66
CA VAL A 10 -0.41 6.88 -15.06
C VAL A 10 -1.68 7.74 -14.94
N SER A 11 -1.92 8.32 -13.76
CA SER A 11 -3.09 9.17 -13.57
C SER A 11 -2.99 10.47 -14.37
N PRO A 12 -4.11 11.13 -14.70
CA PRO A 12 -4.08 12.41 -15.40
C PRO A 12 -3.23 13.48 -14.69
N GLU A 13 -3.25 13.48 -13.35
CA GLU A 13 -2.43 14.38 -12.53
C GLU A 13 -0.94 14.07 -12.68
N GLY A 14 -0.56 12.79 -12.63
CA GLY A 14 0.83 12.38 -12.87
C GLY A 14 1.30 12.66 -14.29
N MET A 15 0.38 12.60 -15.28
CA MET A 15 0.67 13.04 -16.65
C MET A 15 0.87 14.56 -16.74
N ALA A 16 0.16 15.35 -15.94
CA ALA A 16 0.35 16.79 -15.86
C ALA A 16 1.69 17.16 -15.19
N ASP A 17 2.11 16.41 -14.16
CA ASP A 17 3.39 16.60 -13.46
C ASP A 17 4.61 16.38 -14.38
N LEU A 18 4.45 15.60 -15.45
CA LEU A 18 5.49 15.41 -16.48
C LEU A 18 5.73 16.68 -17.32
N GLY A 19 4.77 17.60 -17.40
CA GLY A 19 4.88 18.82 -18.20
C GLY A 19 5.14 18.51 -19.67
N ASP A 20 6.29 18.98 -20.19
CA ASP A 20 6.71 18.77 -21.59
C ASP A 20 7.48 17.46 -21.80
N LEU A 21 7.64 16.62 -20.77
CA LEU A 21 8.34 15.34 -20.87
C LEU A 21 7.44 14.28 -21.49
N GLU A 22 7.82 13.80 -22.69
CA GLU A 22 7.15 12.67 -23.32
C GLU A 22 7.64 11.33 -22.74
N LEU A 23 6.69 10.48 -22.32
CA LEU A 23 6.99 9.11 -21.91
C LEU A 23 7.31 8.25 -23.14
N LEU A 24 8.58 7.90 -23.32
CA LEU A 24 9.02 7.00 -24.38
C LEU A 24 8.91 5.52 -23.97
N PRO A 25 8.51 4.63 -24.89
CA PRO A 25 8.53 3.19 -24.64
C PRO A 25 9.95 2.69 -24.31
N GLY A 26 10.04 1.76 -23.35
CA GLY A 26 11.31 1.16 -22.93
C GLY A 26 11.97 1.84 -21.73
N MET A 27 11.40 2.92 -21.20
CA MET A 27 11.82 3.46 -19.92
C MET A 27 11.41 2.52 -18.77
N PRO A 28 12.30 2.26 -17.80
CA PRO A 28 11.98 1.42 -16.65
C PRO A 28 10.96 2.12 -15.75
N ALA A 29 10.01 1.36 -15.23
CA ALA A 29 9.02 1.83 -14.27
C ALA A 29 8.89 0.84 -13.11
N GLU A 30 8.68 1.36 -11.91
CA GLU A 30 8.43 0.57 -10.71
C GLU A 30 7.03 0.87 -10.17
N VAL A 31 6.33 -0.17 -9.74
CA VAL A 31 4.99 -0.07 -9.18
C VAL A 31 5.04 -0.51 -7.73
N PHE A 32 4.64 0.37 -6.82
CA PHE A 32 4.51 0.05 -5.40
C PHE A 32 3.05 -0.11 -5.00
N ILE A 33 2.64 -1.33 -4.62
CA ILE A 33 1.28 -1.63 -4.15
C ILE A 33 1.28 -1.64 -2.63
N ALA A 34 0.82 -0.55 -2.02
CA ALA A 34 0.61 -0.48 -0.58
C ALA A 34 -0.66 -1.27 -0.20
N THR A 35 -0.51 -2.48 0.32
CA THR A 35 -1.63 -3.37 0.71
C THR A 35 -2.29 -3.01 2.05
N GLY A 36 -1.81 -1.97 2.71
CA GLY A 36 -2.38 -1.44 3.94
C GLY A 36 -1.54 -0.31 4.50
N SER A 37 -2.17 0.51 5.34
CA SER A 37 -1.52 1.57 6.07
C SER A 37 -1.58 1.25 7.56
N ARG A 38 -0.41 1.17 8.22
CA ARG A 38 -0.32 1.09 9.68
C ARG A 38 0.09 2.46 10.20
N THR A 39 -0.72 3.03 11.09
CA THR A 39 -0.31 4.23 11.80
C THR A 39 0.69 3.88 12.91
N LEU A 40 1.55 4.82 13.30
CA LEU A 40 2.43 4.65 14.46
C LEU A 40 1.64 4.33 15.73
N LEU A 41 0.48 4.96 15.90
CA LEU A 41 -0.44 4.69 17.00
C LEU A 41 -0.92 3.24 17.02
N GLN A 42 -1.27 2.68 15.86
CA GLN A 42 -1.63 1.27 15.75
C GLN A 42 -0.48 0.35 16.19
N TYR A 43 0.79 0.70 15.94
CA TYR A 43 1.91 -0.09 16.47
C TYR A 43 2.01 -0.05 18.00
N LEU A 44 1.82 1.13 18.60
CA LEU A 44 1.90 1.32 20.05
C LEU A 44 0.78 0.60 20.80
N PHE A 45 -0.45 0.65 20.27
CA PHE A 45 -1.63 0.10 20.96
C PHE A 45 -1.96 -1.36 20.60
N LYS A 46 -1.38 -1.91 19.52
CA LYS A 46 -1.55 -3.33 19.15
C LYS A 46 -1.29 -4.33 20.28
N PRO A 47 -0.23 -4.23 21.11
CA PRO A 47 -0.04 -5.15 22.23
C PRO A 47 -1.17 -5.10 23.27
N PHE A 48 -1.76 -3.92 23.54
CA PHE A 48 -2.90 -3.80 24.46
C PHE A 48 -4.16 -4.48 23.92
N SER A 49 -4.53 -4.21 22.67
CA SER A 49 -5.66 -4.88 22.03
C SER A 49 -5.45 -6.40 21.97
N ASN A 50 -4.23 -6.85 21.66
CA ASN A 50 -3.88 -8.27 21.64
C ASN A 50 -3.91 -8.93 23.04
N ALA A 51 -3.56 -8.19 24.09
CA ALA A 51 -3.63 -8.67 25.46
C ALA A 51 -5.08 -8.84 25.92
N MET A 52 -5.94 -7.86 25.64
CA MET A 52 -7.38 -7.96 25.92
C MET A 52 -8.03 -9.09 25.10
N ALA A 53 -7.76 -9.18 23.80
CA ALA A 53 -8.33 -10.25 22.97
C ALA A 53 -7.94 -11.64 23.49
N ARG A 54 -6.72 -11.83 23.99
CA ARG A 54 -6.27 -13.10 24.58
C ARG A 54 -6.91 -13.38 25.94
N SER A 55 -7.08 -12.39 26.80
CA SER A 55 -7.70 -12.59 28.13
C SER A 55 -9.18 -12.97 28.04
N PHE A 56 -9.84 -12.65 26.93
CA PHE A 56 -11.24 -13.02 26.67
C PHE A 56 -11.41 -14.39 25.98
N ILE A 57 -10.33 -15.06 25.60
CA ILE A 57 -10.35 -16.41 24.98
C ILE A 57 -9.97 -17.50 26.02
N GLU A 58 -9.49 -17.11 27.20
CA GLU A 58 -9.24 -18.03 28.31
C GLU A 58 -10.47 -18.09 29.24
N ASP A 59 -11.42 -18.97 28.90
CA ASP A 59 -12.43 -19.61 29.80
C ASP A 59 -12.79 -20.98 29.20
#